data_AF-A0A151BLN5-F1
#
_entry.id   AF-A0A151BLN5-F1
#
_cell.length_a   1.000
_cell.length_b   1.000
_cell.length_c   1.000
_cell.angle_alpha   90.00
_cell.angle_beta   90.00
_cell.angle_gamma   90.00
#
_symmetry.space_group_name_H-M   'P 1'
#
loop_
_entity.id
_entity.type
_entity.pdbx_description
1 polymer ?
#
loop_
_entity_poly.entity_id
_entity_poly.type
_entity_poly.pdbx_seq_one_letter_code
_entity_poly.pdbx_strand_id
1 'polypeptide(L)' 'YGSPEQVAEEARRCVRDAAAGGGYFLTTSNCIYRGIPPINSITLSRVGKKYGRYPMNL' A
#
# COMPACT_ATOMS: atom_id res chain seq x y z
N TYR A 1 11.21 5.80 -0.47
CA TYR A 1 12.32 5.43 -1.36
C TYR A 1 11.95 4.12 -2.05
N GLY A 2 12.83 3.59 -2.90
CA GLY A 2 12.54 2.41 -3.71
C GLY A 2 11.73 2.74 -4.97
N SER A 3 11.77 1.81 -5.93
CA SER A 3 11.00 1.92 -7.16
C SER A 3 9.50 1.77 -6.90
N PRO A 4 8.63 2.24 -7.80
CA PRO A 4 7.19 1.99 -7.71
C PRO A 4 6.84 0.51 -7.55
N GLU A 5 7.59 -0.39 -8.20
CA GLU A 5 7.39 -1.84 -8.12
C GLU A 5 7.69 -2.37 -6.72
N GLN A 6 8.78 -1.91 -6.10
CA GLN A 6 9.11 -2.26 -4.71
C GLN A 6 8.05 -1.76 -3.74
N VAL A 7 7.52 -0.55 -3.96
CA VAL A 7 6.41 0.00 -3.15
C VAL A 7 5.14 -0.81 -3.35
N ALA A 8 4.84 -1.23 -4.58
CA ALA A 8 3.66 -2.03 -4.88
C ALA A 8 3.71 -3.41 -4.23
N GLU A 9 4.86 -4.09 -4.31
CA GLU A 9 5.07 -5.39 -3.69
C GLU A 9 4.91 -5.31 -2.17
N GLU A 10 5.56 -4.32 -1.55
CA GLU A 10 5.52 -4.22 -0.08
C GLU A 10 4.14 -3.77 0.43
N ALA A 11 3.46 -2.87 -0.28
CA ALA A 11 2.08 -2.52 0.03
C ALA A 11 1.12 -3.72 -0.12
N ARG A 12 1.34 -4.58 -1.12
CA ARG A 12 0.54 -5.80 -1.33
C ARG A 12 0.78 -6.80 -0.20
N ARG A 13 2.04 -6.95 0.24
CA ARG A 13 2.40 -7.76 1.41
C ARG A 13 1.73 -7.25 2.68
N CYS A 14 1.73 -5.94 2.93
CA CYS A 14 1.01 -5.37 4.08
C CYS A 14 -0.49 -5.71 4.07
N VAL A 15 -1.16 -5.59 2.92
CA VAL A 15 -2.58 -5.97 2.79
C VAL A 15 -2.77 -7.46 3.07
N ARG A 16 -1.96 -8.33 2.47
CA ARG A 16 -2.03 -9.77 2.68
C ARG A 16 -1.89 -10.17 4.14
N ASP A 17 -0.89 -9.59 4.81
CA ASP A 17 -0.48 -10.01 6.15
C ASP A 17 -1.42 -9.45 7.24
N ALA A 18 -2.03 -8.27 7.02
CA ALA A 18 -2.76 -7.56 8.08
C ALA A 18 -4.26 -7.33 7.82
N ALA A 19 -4.73 -7.41 6.57
CA ALA A 19 -6.11 -7.00 6.24
C ALA A 19 -7.15 -8.13 6.38
N ALA A 20 -6.74 -9.36 6.66
CA ALA A 20 -7.64 -10.47 6.91
C ALA A 20 -8.60 -10.16 8.07
N GLY A 21 -9.90 -10.39 7.87
CA GLY A 21 -10.93 -10.12 8.88
C GLY A 21 -11.41 -8.67 8.97
N GLY A 22 -10.86 -7.74 8.18
CA GLY A 22 -11.27 -6.33 8.23
C GLY A 22 -10.42 -5.47 9.16
N GLY A 23 -10.76 -4.17 9.26
CA GLY A 23 -10.17 -3.25 10.24
C GLY A 23 -8.76 -2.72 9.93
N TYR A 24 -8.12 -3.16 8.85
CA TYR A 24 -6.80 -2.67 8.44
C TYR A 24 -6.89 -1.42 7.56
N PHE A 25 -6.09 -0.41 7.88
CA PHE A 25 -5.87 0.77 7.05
C PHE A 25 -4.48 0.74 6.42
N LEU A 26 -4.42 0.60 5.09
CA LEU A 26 -3.16 0.75 4.34
C LEU A 26 -2.81 2.24 4.26
N THR A 27 -1.76 2.64 4.97
CA THR A 27 -1.23 4.01 5.01
C THR A 27 0.28 3.99 5.22
N THR A 28 0.92 5.15 5.14
CA THR A 28 2.32 5.32 5.50
C THR A 28 2.48 5.32 7.02
N SER A 29 3.63 4.84 7.52
CA SER A 29 3.93 4.85 8.97
C SER A 29 4.17 6.26 9.54
N ASN A 30 4.44 7.23 8.66
CA ASN A 30 4.69 8.63 8.95
C ASN A 30 4.28 9.51 7.76
N CYS A 31 4.55 10.81 7.81
CA CYS A 31 4.31 11.72 6.70
C CYS A 31 5.17 11.39 5.45
N ILE A 32 4.62 11.69 4.28
CA ILE A 32 5.36 11.66 3.01
C ILE A 32 6.19 12.95 2.94
N TYR A 33 7.49 12.85 3.18
CA TYR A 33 8.40 14.00 3.13
C TYR A 33 8.92 14.27 1.71
N ARG A 34 9.49 15.47 1.49
CA ARG A 34 9.90 16.00 0.17
C ARG A 34 10.77 15.07 -0.68
N GLY A 35 11.58 14.22 -0.06
CA GLY A 35 12.49 13.30 -0.76
C GLY A 35 11.81 12.05 -1.33
N ILE A 36 10.52 11.87 -1.09
CA ILE A 36 9.77 10.73 -1.62
C ILE A 36 9.23 11.08 -3.00
N PRO A 37 9.54 10.27 -4.04
CA PRO A 37 8.92 10.43 -5.34
C PRO A 37 7.39 10.40 -5.23
N PRO A 38 6.64 11.39 -5.74
CA PRO A 38 5.18 11.44 -5.64
C PRO A 38 4.49 10.18 -6.19
N ILE A 39 5.10 9.54 -7.20
CA ILE A 39 4.62 8.30 -7.79
C ILE A 39 4.49 7.18 -6.76
N ASN A 40 5.34 7.12 -5.73
CA ASN A 40 5.29 6.08 -4.71
C ASN A 40 4.01 6.17 -3.87
N SER A 41 3.57 7.39 -3.52
CA SER A 41 2.32 7.62 -2.80
C SER A 41 1.10 7.27 -3.65
N ILE A 42 1.15 7.57 -4.95
CA ILE A 42 0.12 7.18 -5.91
C ILE A 42 0.06 5.65 -6.03
N THR A 43 1.22 4.98 -6.10
CA THR A 43 1.31 3.52 -6.17
C THR A 43 0.73 2.85 -4.92
N LEU A 44 1.05 3.35 -3.72
CA LEU A 44 0.45 2.86 -2.46
C LEU A 44 -1.09 2.92 -2.53
N SER A 45 -1.66 4.06 -2.96
CA SER A 45 -3.10 4.22 -3.11
C SER A 45 -3.71 3.26 -4.15
N ARG A 46 -3.02 3.06 -5.29
CA ARG A 46 -3.46 2.12 -6.34
C ARG A 46 -3.49 0.67 -5.86
N VAL A 47 -2.48 0.26 -5.10
CA VAL A 47 -2.40 -1.09 -4.50
C VAL A 47 -3.54 -1.28 -3.50
N GLY A 48 -3.77 -0.31 -2.61
CA GLY A 48 -4.89 -0.34 -1.67
C GLY A 48 -6.25 -0.46 -2.37
N LYS A 49 -6.48 0.31 -3.44
CA LYS A 49 -7.71 0.22 -4.25
C LYS A 49 -7.87 -1.13 -4.95
N LYS A 50 -6.77 -1.75 -5.38
CA LYS A 50 -6.79 -3.01 -6.11
C LYS A 50 -6.99 -4.22 -5.21
N TYR A 51 -6.27 -4.29 -4.08
CA TYR A 51 -6.21 -5.48 -3.23
C TYR A 51 -6.95 -5.33 -1.89
N GLY A 52 -7.27 -4.10 -1.46
CA GLY A 52 -7.90 -3.83 -0.16
C GLY A 52 -9.43 -3.88 -0.15
N ARG A 53 -10.07 -4.32 -1.25
CA ARG A 53 -11.53 -4.49 -1.30
C ARG A 53 -11.90 -5.87 -0.76
N TYR A 54 -12.89 -5.94 0.13
CA TYR A 54 -13.41 -7.19 0.69
C TYR A 54 -14.51 -7.81 -0.22
N PRO A 55 -14.59 -9.16 -0.33
CA PRO A 55 -13.58 -10.13 0.12
C PRO A 55 -12.26 -9.94 -0.64
N MET A 56 -11.13 -10.08 0.05
CA MET A 56 -9.82 -9.73 -0.51
C MET A 56 -9.50 -10.55 -1.75
N ASN A 57 -9.13 -9.87 -2.83
CA ASN A 57 -8.72 -10.48 -4.09
C ASN A 57 -7.20 -10.39 -4.21
N LEU A 58 -6.49 -11.33 -3.57
CA LEU A 58 -5.04 -11.34 -3.42
C LEU A 58 -4.35 -12.25 -4.43
#